data_AF-A0A424SU92-F1
#
_entry.id   AF-A0A424SU92-F1
#
_cell.length_a   1.000
_cell.length_b   1.000
_cell.length_c   1.000
_cell.angle_alpha   90.00
_cell.angle_beta   90.00
_cell.angle_gamma   90.00
#
_symmetry.space_group_name_H-M   'P 1'
#
loop_
_entity.id
_entity.type
_entity.pdbx_description
1 polymer ?
#
loop_
_entity_poly.entity_id
_entity_poly.type
_entity_poly.pdbx_seq_one_letter_code
_entity_poly.pdbx_strand_id
1 'polypeptide(L)' 'MVNASIMGLSWKIFFLIIFWMGVAAFLVIMVDSIFNIPDEISGILYFISIGVAASGTLNYYR' A
#
# COMPACT_ATOMS: atom_id res chain seq x y z
N MET A 1 -29.55 2.44 -1.28
CA MET A 1 -28.64 2.73 -2.39
C MET A 1 -27.29 3.04 -1.78
N VAL A 2 -26.33 2.12 -1.89
CA VAL A 2 -24.98 2.29 -1.33
C VAL A 2 -24.38 3.52 -1.98
N ASN A 3 -24.03 4.52 -1.16
CA ASN A 3 -23.55 5.81 -1.60
C ASN A 3 -22.27 5.64 -2.42
N ALA A 4 -22.41 5.55 -3.75
CA ALA A 4 -21.32 5.64 -4.71
C ALA A 4 -20.75 7.08 -4.79
N SER A 5 -20.95 7.90 -3.75
CA SER A 5 -20.41 9.24 -3.60
C SER A 5 -18.94 9.25 -3.14
N ILE A 6 -18.26 8.11 -3.21
CA ILE A 6 -16.78 7.99 -3.10
C ILE A 6 -16.13 8.38 -4.46
N MET A 7 -16.92 8.73 -5.47
CA MET A 7 -16.44 9.15 -6.78
C MET A 7 -16.04 10.63 -6.81
N GLY A 8 -15.02 10.92 -6.02
CA GLY A 8 -14.29 12.17 -5.99
C GLY A 8 -13.00 11.90 -5.27
N LEU A 9 -12.16 11.02 -5.82
CA LEU A 9 -10.82 10.74 -5.30
C LEU A 9 -10.08 12.08 -5.29
N SER A 10 -10.15 12.80 -4.17
CA SER A 10 -9.47 14.07 -4.04
C SER A 10 -8.00 13.81 -4.30
N TRP A 11 -7.36 14.63 -5.13
CA TRP A 11 -5.94 14.46 -5.49
C TRP A 11 -5.05 14.23 -4.26
N LYS A 12 -5.43 14.81 -3.12
CA LYS A 12 -4.81 14.59 -1.81
C LYS A 12 -4.77 13.11 -1.38
N ILE A 13 -5.88 12.39 -1.52
CA ILE A 13 -6.01 10.97 -1.14
C ILE A 13 -5.16 10.11 -2.07
N PHE A 14 -5.16 10.40 -3.38
CA PHE A 14 -4.32 9.70 -4.35
C PHE A 14 -2.83 9.82 -4.03
N PHE A 15 -2.35 11.04 -3.74
CA PHE A 15 -0.96 11.24 -3.30
C PHE A 15 -0.66 10.53 -1.98
N LEU A 16 -1.60 10.51 -1.04
CA LEU A 16 -1.40 9.84 0.25
C LEU A 16 -1.31 8.32 0.12
N ILE A 17 -2.10 7.72 -0.78
CA ILE A 17 -2.05 6.30 -1.12
C ILE A 17 -0.68 5.96 -1.71
N ILE A 18 -0.21 6.72 -2.72
CA ILE A 18 1.11 6.48 -3.34
C ILE A 18 2.23 6.64 -2.31
N PHE A 19 2.15 7.66 -1.46
CA PHE A 19 3.13 7.88 -0.40
C PHE A 19 3.22 6.68 0.54
N TRP A 20 2.09 6.20 1.06
CA TRP A 20 2.07 5.06 1.98
C TRP A 20 2.43 3.74 1.31
N MET A 21 2.05 3.52 0.05
CA MET A 21 2.50 2.36 -0.73
C MET A 21 4.03 2.38 -0.90
N GLY A 22 4.62 3.56 -1.17
CA GLY A 22 6.06 3.72 -1.27
C GLY A 22 6.80 3.45 0.04
N VAL A 23 6.26 3.93 1.17
CA VAL A 23 6.80 3.65 2.51
C VAL A 23 6.73 2.15 2.84
N ALA A 24 5.60 1.50 2.54
CA ALA A 24 5.43 0.06 2.77
C ALA A 24 6.40 -0.78 1.91
N ALA A 25 6.52 -0.44 0.62
CA ALA A 25 7.48 -1.03 -0.29
C ALA A 25 8.91 -0.88 0.26
N PHE A 26 9.33 0.35 0.59
CA PHE A 26 10.68 0.62 1.10
C PHE A 26 11.01 -0.22 2.34
N LEU A 27 10.06 -0.38 3.27
CA LEU A 27 10.21 -1.26 4.43
C LEU A 27 10.45 -2.71 4.03
N VAL A 28 9.71 -3.24 3.05
CA VAL A 28 9.89 -4.61 2.58
C VAL A 28 11.23 -4.81 1.89
N ILE A 29 11.68 -3.90 1.00
CA ILE A 29 13.04 -3.95 0.42
C ILE A 29 14.11 -3.95 1.51
N MET A 30 13.97 -3.08 2.52
CA MET A 30 14.96 -2.99 3.59
C MET A 30 15.04 -4.30 4.38
N VAL A 31 13.90 -4.88 4.76
CA VAL A 31 13.85 -6.18 5.43
C VAL A 31 14.43 -7.28 4.54
N ASP A 32 14.06 -7.31 3.27
CA ASP A 32 14.59 -8.26 2.29
C ASP A 32 16.12 -8.23 2.21
N SER A 33 16.71 -7.03 2.12
CA SER A 33 18.15 -6.84 2.05
C SER A 33 18.93 -7.28 3.30
N ILE A 34 18.29 -7.23 4.48
CA ILE A 34 18.91 -7.65 5.75
C ILE A 34 18.84 -9.16 5.92
N PHE A 35 17.72 -9.77 5.52
CA PHE A 35 17.42 -11.17 5.77
C PHE A 35 17.72 -12.12 4.59
N ASN A 36 18.09 -11.59 3.40
CA ASN A 36 18.31 -12.38 2.17
C ASN A 36 17.16 -13.38 1.94
N ILE A 37 15.94 -12.87 1.95
CA ILE A 37 14.74 -13.68 1.78
C ILE A 37 14.68 -14.13 0.32
N PRO A 38 14.30 -15.39 0.03
CA PRO A 38 14.12 -15.83 -1.35
C PRO A 38 13.10 -14.97 -2.09
N ASP A 39 13.41 -14.63 -3.34
CA ASP A 39 12.65 -13.69 -4.18
C ASP A 39 11.17 -14.06 -4.31
N GLU A 40 10.83 -15.35 -4.31
CA GLU A 40 9.42 -15.78 -4.40
C GLU A 40 8.59 -15.33 -3.20
N ILE A 41 9.19 -15.30 -2.00
CA ILE A 41 8.52 -14.86 -0.77
C ILE A 41 8.52 -13.34 -0.69
N SER A 42 9.64 -12.72 -1.07
CA SER A 42 9.80 -11.26 -1.07
C SER A 42 8.76 -10.57 -1.96
N GLY A 43 8.55 -11.10 -3.18
CA GLY A 43 7.54 -10.57 -4.12
C GLY A 43 6.11 -10.65 -3.57
N ILE A 44 5.76 -11.73 -2.87
CA ILE A 44 4.44 -11.90 -2.23
C ILE A 44 4.30 -10.91 -1.07
N LEU A 45 5.32 -10.77 -0.22
CA LEU A 45 5.33 -9.78 0.87
C LEU A 45 5.17 -8.36 0.33
N TYR A 46 5.81 -8.06 -0.79
CA TYR A 46 5.70 -6.79 -1.50
C TYR A 46 4.26 -6.51 -1.92
N PHE A 47 3.63 -7.48 -2.59
CA PHE A 47 2.27 -7.32 -3.10
C PHE A 47 1.25 -7.16 -1.97
N ILE A 48 1.39 -7.94 -0.89
CA ILE A 48 0.51 -7.87 0.28
C ILE A 48 0.71 -6.55 1.03
N SER A 49 1.95 -6.14 1.28
CA SER A 49 2.23 -4.90 2.03
C SER A 49 1.66 -3.66 1.33
N ILE A 50 1.81 -3.59 0.00
CA ILE A 50 1.26 -2.51 -0.82
C ILE A 50 -0.28 -2.55 -0.81
N GLY A 51 -0.89 -3.74 -0.96
CA GLY A 51 -2.34 -3.91 -0.92
C GLY A 51 -2.96 -3.52 0.42
N VAL A 52 -2.29 -3.85 1.52
CA VAL A 52 -2.70 -3.46 2.89
C VAL A 52 -2.54 -1.95 3.08
N ALA A 53 -1.44 -1.35 2.62
CA ALA A 53 -1.22 0.10 2.71
C ALA A 53 -2.29 0.89 1.91
N ALA A 54 -2.61 0.45 0.69
CA ALA A 54 -3.65 1.04 -0.13
C ALA A 54 -5.05 0.89 0.50
N SER A 55 -5.37 -0.30 1.01
CA SER A 55 -6.66 -0.57 1.65
C SER A 55 -6.81 0.20 2.97
N GLY A 56 -5.74 0.28 3.77
CA GLY A 56 -5.72 1.02 5.03
C GLY A 56 -5.87 2.53 4.82
N THR A 57 -5.18 3.09 3.83
CA THR A 57 -5.34 4.52 3.48
C THR A 57 -6.73 4.84 2.97
N LEU A 58 -7.32 4.00 2.11
CA LEU A 58 -8.71 4.18 1.67
C LEU A 58 -9.73 4.03 2.82
N ASN A 59 -9.51 3.09 3.73
CA ASN A 59 -10.38 2.90 4.90
C ASN A 59 -10.29 4.06 5.89
N TYR A 60 -9.12 4.70 6.03
CA TYR A 60 -8.96 5.86 6.92
C TYR A 60 -9.82 7.07 6.52
N TYR A 61 -10.16 7.19 5.23
CA TYR A 61 -10.97 8.31 4.70
C TYR A 61 -12.45 7.95 4.42
N ARG A 62 -12.88 6.75 4.80
CA ARG A 62 -14.28 6.30 4.67
C ARG A 62 -15.13 6.79 5.84
#